data_AF-A0A7V3WNB3-F1
#
_entry.id   AF-A0A7V3WNB3-F1
#
_cell.length_a   1.000
_cell.length_b   1.000
_cell.length_c   1.000
_cell.angle_alpha   90.00
_cell.angle_beta   90.00
_cell.angle_gamma   90.00
#
_symmetry.space_group_name_H-M   'P 1'
#
loop_
_entity.id
_entity.type
_entity.pdbx_description
1 polymer ?
#
loop_
_entity_poly.entity_id
_entity_poly.type
_entity_poly.pdbx_seq_one_letter_code
_entity_poly.pdbx_strand_id
1 'polypeptide(L)'
;MLPLARAVPPPQPDQAAFFRFRQSTLGYRGPSEDFTNLTEIRLGWFGPTNLSDPLHGDLWWAANFALDQANAARSDAGRGTSDFQQLPFRLIARWAVDPWGTGVSQLSRMVYDAQPLALLGSVDSASTHLAEQVVA
;
A
#
# COMPACT_ATOMS: atom_id res chain seq x y z
N MET A 1 -65.84 19.05 31.40
CA MET A 1 -64.99 19.52 30.29
C MET A 1 -63.55 19.19 30.69
N LEU A 2 -62.98 18.08 30.18
CA LEU A 2 -61.59 17.68 30.41
C LEU A 2 -60.83 17.83 29.09
N PRO A 3 -59.58 18.33 29.07
CA PRO A 3 -58.83 18.47 27.84
C PRO A 3 -58.23 17.11 27.42
N LEU A 4 -58.30 16.79 26.12
CA LEU A 4 -57.59 15.65 25.55
C LEU A 4 -56.08 15.90 25.58
N ALA A 5 -55.33 14.92 26.08
CA ALA A 5 -53.88 14.93 26.06
C ALA A 5 -53.37 14.84 24.61
N ARG A 6 -52.43 15.71 24.25
CA ARG A 6 -51.69 15.66 22.98
C ARG A 6 -50.74 14.45 23.01
N ALA A 7 -50.85 13.56 22.04
CA ALA A 7 -49.90 12.48 21.84
C ALA A 7 -48.52 13.05 21.41
N VAL A 8 -47.45 12.59 22.07
CA VAL A 8 -46.07 12.87 21.69
C VAL A 8 -45.70 11.91 20.54
N PRO A 9 -45.15 12.41 19.41
CA PRO A 9 -44.75 11.54 18.31
C PRO A 9 -43.58 10.63 18.71
N PRO A 10 -43.47 9.43 18.12
CA PRO A 10 -42.40 8.50 18.45
C PRO A 10 -41.02 9.10 18.09
N PRO A 11 -39.97 8.75 18.84
CA PRO A 11 -38.61 9.21 18.54
C PRO A 11 -38.22 8.77 17.12
N GLN A 12 -37.75 9.72 16.32
CA GLN A 12 -37.20 9.40 15.00
C GLN A 12 -35.96 8.52 15.17
N PRO A 13 -35.78 7.48 14.33
CA PRO A 13 -34.65 6.57 14.47
C PRO A 13 -33.34 7.34 14.39
N ASP A 14 -32.52 7.13 15.42
CA ASP A 14 -31.26 7.81 15.68
C ASP A 14 -30.40 7.95 14.43
N GLN A 15 -30.09 9.19 14.07
CA GLN A 15 -28.91 9.46 13.26
C GLN A 15 -27.71 9.06 14.13
N ALA A 16 -27.17 7.86 13.88
CA ALA A 16 -26.17 7.23 14.75
C ALA A 16 -25.05 8.22 15.10
N ALA A 17 -24.90 8.55 16.40
CA ALA A 17 -24.01 9.59 16.89
C ALA A 17 -22.51 9.36 16.57
N PHE A 18 -22.14 8.16 16.13
CA PHE A 18 -20.76 7.79 15.82
C PHE A 18 -20.69 7.03 14.51
N PHE A 19 -19.78 7.46 13.64
CA PHE A 19 -19.52 6.82 12.35
C PHE A 19 -18.88 5.43 12.55
N ARG A 20 -19.53 4.39 12.03
CA ARG A 20 -19.10 2.98 12.18
C ARG A 20 -18.14 2.59 11.07
N PHE A 21 -16.88 3.02 11.18
CA PHE A 21 -15.82 2.74 10.18
C PHE A 21 -15.73 1.27 9.76
N ARG A 22 -15.96 0.31 10.68
CA ARG A 22 -15.88 -1.14 10.38
C ARG A 22 -17.01 -1.67 9.48
N GLN A 23 -18.06 -0.89 9.24
CA GLN A 23 -19.18 -1.25 8.37
C GLN A 23 -19.07 -0.63 6.98
N SER A 24 -18.05 0.21 6.76
CA SER A 24 -17.75 0.83 5.47
C SER A 24 -16.54 0.14 4.86
N THR A 25 -16.70 -0.43 3.66
CA THR A 25 -15.53 -0.84 2.86
C THR A 25 -14.86 0.42 2.35
N LEU A 26 -13.60 0.66 2.72
CA LEU A 26 -12.81 1.72 2.10
C LEU A 26 -12.64 1.38 0.63
N GLY A 27 -13.08 2.27 -0.27
CA GLY A 27 -12.81 2.12 -1.69
C GLY A 27 -11.33 2.35 -1.96
N TYR A 28 -10.66 1.38 -2.58
CA TYR A 28 -9.32 1.60 -3.13
C TYR A 28 -9.45 2.52 -4.34
N ARG A 29 -8.97 3.77 -4.22
CA ARG A 29 -9.05 4.75 -5.32
C ARG A 29 -7.95 4.59 -6.37
N GLY A 30 -7.19 3.50 -6.30
CA GLY A 30 -5.97 3.38 -7.08
C GLY A 30 -4.92 4.41 -6.66
N PRO A 31 -3.74 4.39 -7.27
CA PRO A 31 -2.76 5.46 -7.15
C PRO A 31 -3.39 6.79 -7.58
N SER A 32 -3.10 7.86 -6.84
CA SER A 32 -3.54 9.22 -7.18
C SER A 32 -2.80 9.85 -8.38
N GLU A 33 -1.93 9.09 -9.05
CA GLU A 33 -0.98 9.60 -10.03
C GLU A 33 -1.53 9.63 -11.44
N ASP A 34 -1.14 10.69 -12.15
CA ASP A 34 -1.17 10.76 -13.60
C ASP A 34 0.00 9.90 -14.14
N PHE A 35 -0.30 8.71 -14.68
CA PHE A 35 0.70 7.79 -15.24
C PHE A 35 1.36 8.31 -16.54
N THR A 36 1.19 9.59 -16.86
CA THR A 36 1.74 10.24 -18.04
C THR A 36 3.26 10.43 -17.88
N ASN A 37 4.03 10.07 -18.91
CA ASN A 37 5.50 10.21 -18.98
C ASN A 37 6.33 9.39 -17.97
N LEU A 38 5.78 8.31 -17.41
CA LEU A 38 6.58 7.39 -16.59
C LEU A 38 7.68 6.71 -17.43
N THR A 39 8.88 6.60 -16.86
CA THR A 39 10.01 5.87 -17.47
C THR A 39 10.21 4.48 -16.88
N GLU A 40 9.63 4.22 -15.71
CA GLU A 40 9.69 2.96 -14.97
C GLU A 40 8.44 2.81 -14.09
N ILE A 41 8.09 1.57 -13.75
CA ILE A 41 7.09 1.27 -12.71
C ILE A 41 7.83 0.94 -11.43
N ARG A 42 7.70 1.80 -10.42
CA ARG A 42 8.34 1.61 -9.11
C ARG A 42 7.50 0.72 -8.21
N LEU A 43 8.13 -0.26 -7.58
CA LEU A 43 7.58 -1.10 -6.54
C LEU A 43 8.41 -0.88 -5.27
N GLY A 44 7.76 -0.64 -4.14
CA GLY A 44 8.43 -0.50 -2.85
C GLY A 44 8.80 -1.86 -2.29
N TRP A 45 9.99 -1.98 -1.69
CA TRP A 45 10.38 -3.11 -0.86
C TRP A 45 10.69 -2.61 0.54
N PHE A 46 9.86 -2.97 1.52
CA PHE A 46 10.10 -2.64 2.92
C PHE A 46 10.56 -3.89 3.68
N GLY A 47 11.85 -4.15 3.61
CA GLY A 47 12.50 -5.33 4.19
C GLY A 47 14.02 -5.26 4.09
N PRO A 48 14.75 -6.14 4.78
CA PRO A 48 16.21 -6.24 4.66
C PRO A 48 16.65 -6.46 3.20
N THR A 49 17.85 -5.99 2.86
CA THR A 49 18.46 -6.18 1.52
C THR A 49 19.79 -6.93 1.56
N ASN A 50 20.16 -7.45 2.73
CA ASN A 50 21.39 -8.22 2.89
C ASN A 50 21.14 -9.67 2.47
N LEU A 51 21.71 -10.09 1.33
CA LEU A 51 21.60 -11.46 0.83
C LEU A 51 22.24 -12.51 1.76
N SER A 52 23.16 -12.07 2.63
CA SER A 52 23.80 -12.94 3.63
C SER A 52 23.02 -13.01 4.95
N ASP A 53 21.87 -12.32 5.06
CA ASP A 53 20.97 -12.50 6.20
C ASP A 53 20.35 -13.91 6.14
N PRO A 54 20.59 -14.78 7.14
CA PRO A 54 20.13 -16.16 7.13
C PRO A 54 18.61 -16.31 7.26
N LEU A 55 17.89 -15.27 7.70
CA LEU A 55 16.44 -15.30 7.90
C LEU A 55 15.67 -14.64 6.76
N HIS A 56 16.26 -13.66 6.08
CA HIS A 56 15.52 -12.81 5.13
C HIS A 56 16.23 -12.59 3.79
N GLY A 57 17.47 -13.05 3.63
CA GLY A 57 18.24 -12.85 2.41
C GLY A 57 17.61 -13.52 1.19
N ASP A 58 16.94 -14.64 1.39
CA ASP A 58 16.17 -15.37 0.39
C ASP A 58 14.94 -14.59 -0.12
N LEU A 59 14.22 -13.88 0.77
CA LEU A 59 13.10 -13.03 0.39
C LEU A 59 13.54 -11.85 -0.48
N TRP A 60 14.67 -11.21 -0.14
CA TRP A 60 15.24 -10.15 -0.98
C TRP A 60 15.72 -10.69 -2.34
N TRP A 61 16.38 -11.86 -2.34
CA TRP A 61 16.77 -12.52 -3.57
C TRP A 61 15.55 -12.83 -4.45
N ALA A 62 14.50 -13.41 -3.88
CA ALA A 62 13.28 -13.78 -4.58
C ALA A 62 12.57 -12.56 -5.18
N ALA A 63 12.52 -11.44 -4.44
CA ALA A 63 11.93 -10.20 -4.95
C ALA A 63 12.65 -9.68 -6.21
N ASN A 64 13.99 -9.66 -6.20
CA ASN A 64 14.78 -9.26 -7.37
C ASN A 64 14.64 -10.28 -8.51
N PHE A 65 14.67 -11.57 -8.21
CA PHE A 65 14.51 -12.62 -9.21
C PHE A 65 13.15 -12.55 -9.92
N ALA A 66 12.07 -12.28 -9.18
CA ALA A 66 10.74 -12.07 -9.75
C ALA A 66 10.68 -10.80 -10.62
N LEU A 67 11.34 -9.72 -10.19
CA LEU A 67 11.46 -8.47 -10.95
C LEU A 67 12.17 -8.72 -12.30
N ASP A 68 13.30 -9.43 -12.27
CA ASP A 68 14.10 -9.74 -13.46
C ASP A 68 13.31 -10.58 -14.45
N GLN A 69 12.62 -11.62 -13.97
CA GLN A 69 11.74 -12.42 -14.82
C GLN A 69 10.59 -11.60 -15.42
N ALA A 70 9.96 -10.73 -14.63
CA ALA A 70 8.88 -9.88 -15.12
C ALA A 70 9.35 -8.89 -16.20
N ASN A 71 10.54 -8.32 -16.03
CA ASN A 71 11.16 -7.43 -17.01
C ASN A 71 11.59 -8.18 -18.29
N ALA A 72 12.11 -9.41 -18.16
CA ALA A 72 12.45 -10.25 -19.31
C ALA A 72 11.20 -10.58 -20.14
N ALA A 73 10.13 -11.05 -19.50
CA ALA A 73 8.87 -11.40 -20.18
C ALA A 73 8.23 -10.22 -20.93
N ARG A 74 8.41 -9.00 -20.43
CA ARG A 74 7.96 -7.76 -21.10
C ARG A 74 8.77 -7.41 -22.34
N SER A 75 10.07 -7.74 -22.33
CA SER A 75 10.98 -7.48 -23.46
C SER A 75 10.59 -8.32 -24.68
N ASP A 76 10.05 -9.51 -24.44
CA ASP A 76 9.70 -10.49 -25.49
C ASP A 76 8.30 -10.27 -26.10
N ALA A 77 7.44 -9.45 -25.47
CA ALA A 77 6.01 -9.33 -25.80
C ALA A 77 5.67 -8.57 -27.10
N GLY A 78 6.67 -8.11 -27.88
CA GLY A 78 6.45 -7.34 -29.10
C GLY A 78 5.95 -5.91 -28.85
N ARG A 79 6.29 -4.97 -29.74
CA ARG A 79 5.93 -3.54 -29.64
C ARG A 79 4.43 -3.35 -29.90
N GLY A 80 3.57 -3.57 -28.90
CA GLY A 80 2.14 -3.42 -29.13
C GLY A 80 1.25 -3.64 -27.93
N THR A 81 1.41 -2.82 -26.89
CA THR A 81 0.36 -2.40 -25.93
C THR A 81 0.88 -1.13 -25.22
N SER A 82 -0.02 -0.30 -24.65
CA SER A 82 0.23 1.03 -24.06
C SER A 82 1.62 1.24 -23.43
N ASP A 83 2.19 2.45 -23.52
CA ASP A 83 3.52 2.82 -22.98
C ASP A 83 3.77 2.24 -21.57
N PHE A 84 2.77 2.28 -20.68
CA PHE A 84 2.84 1.71 -19.33
C PHE A 84 3.19 0.21 -19.27
N GLN A 85 2.67 -0.62 -20.18
CA GLN A 85 2.92 -2.07 -20.19
C GLN A 85 4.35 -2.42 -20.61
N GLN A 86 5.04 -1.49 -21.28
CA GLN A 86 6.42 -1.65 -21.73
C GLN A 86 7.44 -1.08 -20.74
N LEU A 87 6.99 -0.36 -19.70
CA LEU A 87 7.91 0.22 -18.71
C LEU A 87 8.57 -0.88 -17.88
N PRO A 88 9.88 -0.77 -17.61
CA PRO A 88 10.56 -1.69 -16.71
C PRO A 88 10.05 -1.51 -15.28
N PHE A 89 9.93 -2.61 -14.55
CA PHE A 89 9.74 -2.57 -13.11
C PHE A 89 11.06 -2.29 -12.40
N ARG A 90 10.99 -1.55 -11.28
CA ARG A 90 12.12 -1.29 -10.39
C ARG A 90 11.72 -1.43 -8.93
N LEU A 91 12.55 -2.11 -8.14
CA LEU A 91 12.41 -2.14 -6.68
C LEU A 91 13.08 -0.93 -6.03
N ILE A 92 12.35 -0.25 -5.16
CA ILE A 92 12.83 0.81 -4.28
C ILE A 92 12.88 0.26 -2.86
N ALA A 93 14.06 -0.11 -2.40
CA ALA A 93 14.24 -0.72 -1.09
C ALA A 93 14.47 0.31 0.02
N ARG A 94 13.80 0.11 1.16
CA ARG A 94 14.13 0.76 2.45
C ARG A 94 13.99 -0.25 3.57
N TRP A 95 14.78 -0.07 4.63
CA TRP A 95 14.74 -0.93 5.80
C TRP A 95 15.14 -0.17 7.07
N ALA A 96 14.60 -0.60 8.20
CA ALA A 96 15.08 -0.24 9.52
C ALA A 96 14.91 -1.44 10.45
N VAL A 97 15.92 -1.71 11.29
CA VAL A 97 15.86 -2.76 12.32
C VAL A 97 14.83 -2.43 13.39
N ASP A 98 14.70 -1.14 13.73
CA ASP A 98 13.65 -0.63 14.61
C ASP A 98 12.49 -0.08 13.76
N PRO A 99 11.37 -0.81 13.63
CA PRO A 99 10.25 -0.40 12.81
C PRO A 99 9.62 0.90 13.33
N TRP A 100 9.37 1.01 14.63
CA TRP A 100 8.65 2.15 15.19
C TRP A 100 9.51 3.41 15.33
N GLY A 101 10.82 3.26 15.55
CA GLY A 101 11.74 4.38 15.54
C GLY A 101 12.04 4.88 14.12
N THR A 102 13.02 4.26 13.47
CA THR A 102 13.50 4.74 12.17
C THR A 102 12.65 4.23 11.00
N GLY A 103 11.96 3.09 11.18
CA GLY A 103 11.13 2.48 10.13
C GLY A 103 10.00 3.38 9.64
N VAL A 104 9.28 4.06 10.55
CA VAL A 104 8.21 5.02 10.19
C VAL A 104 8.74 6.07 9.20
N SER A 105 9.91 6.64 9.49
CA SER A 105 10.53 7.67 8.65
C SER A 105 10.98 7.12 7.30
N GLN A 106 11.60 5.93 7.29
CA GLN A 106 12.06 5.28 6.05
C GLN A 106 10.89 4.94 5.13
N LEU A 107 9.81 4.42 5.71
CA LEU A 107 8.61 4.07 5.00
C LEU A 107 7.87 5.31 4.49
N SER A 108 7.73 6.34 5.32
CA SER A 108 7.11 7.61 4.91
C SER A 108 7.84 8.22 3.72
N ARG A 109 9.18 8.27 3.74
CA ARG A 109 9.97 8.73 2.59
C ARG A 109 9.79 7.87 1.35
N MET A 110 9.66 6.54 1.51
CA MET A 110 9.34 5.68 0.37
C MET A 110 7.99 6.06 -0.24
N VAL A 111 6.95 6.19 0.58
CA VAL A 111 5.59 6.45 0.12
C VAL A 111 5.47 7.85 -0.50
N TYR A 112 6.01 8.88 0.15
CA TYR A 112 5.83 10.26 -0.27
C TYR A 112 6.89 10.77 -1.26
N ASP A 113 8.15 10.31 -1.17
CA ASP A 113 9.21 10.79 -2.07
C ASP A 113 9.35 9.89 -3.31
N ALA A 114 9.30 8.57 -3.12
CA ALA A 114 9.50 7.62 -4.21
C ALA A 114 8.19 7.21 -4.91
N GLN A 115 7.06 7.35 -4.21
CA GLN A 115 5.70 7.09 -4.69
C GLN A 115 5.57 5.79 -5.50
N PRO A 116 5.92 4.63 -4.92
CA PRO A 116 5.81 3.37 -5.63
C PRO A 116 4.35 3.01 -5.89
N LEU A 117 4.10 2.29 -6.99
CA LEU A 117 2.78 1.80 -7.39
C LEU A 117 2.19 0.84 -6.35
N ALA A 118 3.04 0.02 -5.76
CA ALA A 118 2.68 -0.95 -4.73
C ALA A 118 3.87 -1.15 -3.78
N LEU A 119 3.59 -1.67 -2.59
CA LEU A 119 4.60 -1.98 -1.58
C LEU A 119 4.62 -3.49 -1.31
N LEU A 120 5.82 -4.05 -1.28
CA LEU A 120 6.12 -5.44 -0.97
C LEU A 120 6.81 -5.50 0.40
N GLY A 121 6.41 -6.45 1.23
CA GLY A 121 6.92 -6.62 2.58
C GLY A 121 5.79 -6.68 3.62
N SER A 122 6.11 -6.76 4.92
CA SER A 122 7.47 -6.87 5.45
C SER A 122 7.81 -8.32 5.85
N VAL A 123 8.98 -8.52 6.44
CA VAL A 123 9.51 -9.85 6.79
C VAL A 123 9.08 -10.32 8.19
N ASP A 124 8.51 -9.42 8.99
CA ASP A 124 8.00 -9.71 10.32
C ASP A 124 6.67 -8.96 10.59
N SER A 125 5.98 -9.36 11.66
CA SER A 125 4.67 -8.82 12.00
C SER A 125 4.69 -7.36 12.43
N ALA A 126 5.72 -6.89 13.12
CA ALA A 126 5.79 -5.52 13.61
C ALA A 126 6.03 -4.54 12.44
N SER A 127 6.96 -4.90 11.55
CA SER A 127 7.27 -4.14 10.35
C SER A 127 6.10 -4.14 9.36
N THR A 128 5.37 -5.25 9.23
CA THR A 128 4.14 -5.32 8.42
C THR A 128 3.04 -4.45 9.01
N HIS A 129 2.83 -4.51 10.33
CA HIS A 129 1.81 -3.68 10.98
C HIS A 129 2.08 -2.19 10.83
N LEU A 130 3.34 -1.77 10.97
CA LEU A 130 3.75 -0.41 10.66
C LEU A 130 3.45 -0.04 9.20
N ALA A 131 3.75 -0.94 8.26
CA ALA A 131 3.55 -0.70 6.85
C ALA A 131 2.10 -0.37 6.52
N GLU A 132 1.18 -1.15 7.09
CA GLU A 132 -0.25 -0.89 7.00
C GLU A 132 -0.62 0.48 7.59
N GLN A 133 -0.11 0.84 8.77
CA GLN A 133 -0.46 2.12 9.41
C GLN A 133 -0.02 3.36 8.64
N VAL A 134 1.07 3.29 7.87
CA VAL A 134 1.60 4.43 7.11
C VAL A 134 0.96 4.53 5.72
N VAL A 135 0.59 3.41 5.11
CA VAL A 135 0.12 3.34 3.71
C VAL A 135 -1.42 3.36 3.60
N ALA A 136 -2.15 2.96 4.65
CA ALA A 136 -3.62 2.81 4.64
C ALA A 136 -4.41 4.13 4.82
#